data_AF-A0A7K4LZN5-F1
#
_entry.id   AF-A0A7K4LZN5-F1
#
_cell.length_a   1.000
_cell.length_b   1.000
_cell.length_c   1.000
_cell.angle_alpha   90.00
_cell.angle_beta   90.00
_cell.angle_gamma   90.00
#
_symmetry.space_group_name_H-M   'P 1'
#
loop_
_entity.id
_entity.type
_entity.pdbx_description
1 polymer ?
#
loop_
_entity_poly.entity_id
_entity_poly.type
_entity_poly.pdbx_seq_one_letter_code
_entity_poly.pdbx_strand_id
1 'polypeptide(L)'
;MQQNLNYVYPQIFWVDGCTNPSASCPPAPPAAPFPPPVPDRRKKPRNNREGKSVGFLVVSLLILLCLTGVGLSMFQIFRLQKELAQLRESASTEHIPPALEKLIGEDTLWIQFTTPLWFWLSGNPKQQDLPLEWEPVSGHAFTAGIQYRNQGLVINETGLYFVYSNVLFRGSTCTSQVLAHVVYKKNPASPGSQVLMQDKKINYCANQKMWARKSYLGALFKLREMDSLHVNVSKITLVSFEESKTFFGLFKL
;
A
#
# COMPACT_ATOMS: atom_id res chain seq x y z
N MET A 1 -16.67 50.90 1.67
CA MET A 1 -15.73 51.23 0.57
C MET A 1 -16.53 51.35 -0.72
N GLN A 2 -16.25 52.41 -1.45
CA GLN A 2 -17.12 53.08 -2.42
C GLN A 2 -16.90 52.54 -3.83
N GLN A 3 -18.02 52.36 -4.53
CA GLN A 3 -18.31 52.38 -5.97
C GLN A 3 -17.22 52.25 -7.06
N ASN A 4 -17.71 51.68 -8.17
CA ASN A 4 -17.63 52.21 -9.54
C ASN A 4 -16.70 51.45 -10.50
N LEU A 5 -17.32 50.70 -11.42
CA LEU A 5 -16.73 50.41 -12.73
C LEU A 5 -17.81 50.65 -13.79
N ASN A 6 -17.94 51.91 -14.20
CA ASN A 6 -18.52 52.33 -15.46
C ASN A 6 -17.79 51.64 -16.62
N TYR A 7 -18.51 50.85 -17.43
CA TYR A 7 -18.03 50.43 -18.74
C TYR A 7 -18.88 51.11 -19.81
N VAL A 8 -18.26 52.11 -20.44
CA VAL A 8 -18.72 52.77 -21.66
C VAL A 8 -18.46 51.82 -22.81
N TYR A 9 -19.50 51.41 -23.54
CA TYR A 9 -19.34 50.69 -24.82
C TYR A 9 -19.44 51.68 -26.00
N PRO A 10 -18.66 51.52 -27.08
CA PRO A 10 -18.35 52.59 -28.01
C PRO A 10 -19.44 52.82 -29.07
N GLN A 11 -19.50 54.06 -29.56
CA GLN A 11 -20.27 54.42 -30.76
C GLN A 11 -19.59 53.85 -32.02
N ILE A 12 -20.33 53.08 -32.80
CA ILE A 12 -19.86 52.48 -34.05
C ILE A 12 -20.44 53.31 -35.20
N PHE A 13 -19.59 54.06 -35.88
CA PHE A 13 -19.90 54.72 -37.14
C PHE A 13 -19.58 53.77 -38.29
N TRP A 14 -20.54 53.59 -39.21
CA TRP A 14 -20.28 52.94 -40.50
C TRP A 14 -20.07 54.02 -41.56
N VAL A 15 -18.87 54.03 -42.14
CA VAL A 15 -18.48 54.84 -43.31
C VAL A 15 -18.42 53.89 -44.48
N ASP A 16 -19.34 53.99 -45.45
CA ASP A 16 -19.21 53.31 -46.73
C ASP A 16 -18.71 54.31 -47.78
N GLY A 17 -17.40 54.27 -48.02
CA GLY A 17 -16.73 54.93 -49.12
C GLY A 17 -16.64 53.99 -50.32
N CYS A 18 -17.39 54.28 -51.39
CA CYS A 18 -17.10 53.75 -52.73
C CYS A 18 -16.33 54.80 -53.54
N THR A 19 -15.01 54.66 -53.56
CA THR A 19 -14.10 55.31 -54.51
C THR A 19 -13.97 54.44 -55.75
N ASN A 20 -14.76 54.68 -56.81
CA ASN A 20 -14.45 54.29 -58.21
C ASN A 20 -15.54 54.82 -59.19
N PRO A 21 -15.22 55.32 -60.40
CA PRO A 21 -16.17 56.05 -61.25
C PRO A 21 -17.08 55.19 -62.14
N SER A 22 -17.23 53.89 -61.88
CA SER A 22 -17.91 52.98 -62.82
C SER A 22 -18.42 51.69 -62.17
N ALA A 23 -19.41 51.80 -61.27
CA ALA A 23 -20.40 50.75 -61.01
C ALA A 23 -21.54 51.29 -60.13
N SER A 24 -22.75 50.81 -60.38
CA SER A 24 -24.07 51.24 -59.86
C SER A 24 -24.27 51.11 -58.34
N CYS A 25 -24.69 52.20 -57.68
CA CYS A 25 -25.19 52.19 -56.29
C CYS A 25 -26.74 52.15 -56.26
N PRO A 26 -27.36 51.19 -55.56
CA PRO A 26 -28.80 51.21 -55.28
C PRO A 26 -29.14 52.07 -54.04
N PRO A 27 -30.34 52.67 -53.95
CA PRO A 27 -30.72 53.57 -52.85
C PRO A 27 -31.26 52.80 -51.63
N ALA A 28 -31.04 53.34 -50.43
CA ALA A 28 -31.59 52.84 -49.16
C ALA A 28 -32.20 54.02 -48.34
N PRO A 29 -33.26 53.77 -47.54
CA PRO A 29 -34.54 54.50 -47.61
C PRO A 29 -34.78 55.51 -46.46
N PRO A 30 -35.84 56.36 -46.55
CA PRO A 30 -36.19 57.31 -45.50
C PRO A 30 -36.64 56.64 -44.19
N ALA A 31 -36.28 57.29 -43.07
CA ALA A 31 -36.54 56.85 -41.71
C ALA A 31 -38.04 56.66 -41.42
N ALA A 32 -38.41 55.49 -40.88
CA ALA A 32 -39.76 55.19 -40.43
C ALA A 32 -39.94 55.40 -38.91
N PRO A 33 -41.15 55.74 -38.43
CA PRO A 33 -41.41 56.26 -37.09
C PRO A 33 -41.40 55.18 -36.01
N PHE A 34 -41.06 55.56 -34.78
CA PHE A 34 -41.05 54.71 -33.59
C PHE A 34 -42.38 53.94 -33.39
N PRO A 35 -42.36 52.63 -33.10
CA PRO A 35 -43.58 51.90 -32.75
C PRO A 35 -44.06 52.23 -31.31
N PRO A 36 -45.39 52.20 -31.05
CA PRO A 36 -45.98 52.50 -29.75
C PRO A 36 -45.66 51.44 -28.67
N PRO A 37 -45.78 51.77 -27.38
CA PRO A 37 -45.48 50.84 -26.29
C PRO A 37 -46.46 49.65 -26.24
N VAL A 38 -45.90 48.44 -26.16
CA VAL A 38 -46.64 47.16 -26.11
C VAL A 38 -47.17 46.89 -24.69
N PRO A 39 -48.36 46.27 -24.52
CA PRO A 39 -49.03 46.14 -23.21
C PRO A 39 -48.27 45.22 -22.24
N ASP A 40 -48.31 45.59 -20.96
CA ASP A 40 -47.66 44.85 -19.86
C ASP A 40 -48.31 43.48 -19.64
N ARG A 41 -47.58 42.42 -20.02
CA ARG A 41 -48.05 41.03 -19.99
C ARG A 41 -47.87 40.49 -18.57
N ARG A 42 -48.76 40.85 -17.63
CA ARG A 42 -48.87 40.18 -16.32
C ARG A 42 -49.17 38.68 -16.51
N LYS A 43 -48.12 37.86 -16.53
CA LYS A 43 -48.23 36.40 -16.45
C LYS A 43 -48.62 36.03 -15.02
N LYS A 44 -49.85 35.56 -14.86
CA LYS A 44 -50.36 34.81 -13.70
C LYS A 44 -49.30 33.77 -13.25
N PRO A 45 -48.91 33.68 -11.97
CA PRO A 45 -47.94 32.68 -11.54
C PRO A 45 -48.58 31.29 -11.64
N ARG A 46 -48.15 30.51 -12.63
CA ARG A 46 -48.48 29.10 -12.75
C ARG A 46 -47.76 28.37 -11.60
N ASN A 47 -48.55 27.70 -10.77
CA ASN A 47 -48.17 27.02 -9.54
C ASN A 47 -47.01 26.04 -9.75
N ASN A 48 -45.75 26.47 -9.54
CA ASN A 48 -44.55 25.62 -9.58
C ASN A 48 -44.17 25.11 -8.17
N ARG A 49 -45.16 24.89 -7.32
CA ARG A 49 -45.00 24.63 -5.88
C ARG A 49 -44.95 23.12 -5.56
N GLU A 50 -45.42 22.28 -6.48
CA GLU A 50 -45.50 20.82 -6.29
C GLU A 50 -44.13 20.12 -6.51
N GLY A 51 -43.38 20.48 -7.55
CA GLY A 51 -42.06 19.87 -7.82
C GLY A 51 -40.98 20.22 -6.78
N LYS A 52 -41.02 21.43 -6.22
CA LYS A 52 -40.16 21.81 -5.08
C LYS A 52 -40.49 21.00 -3.83
N SER A 53 -41.77 20.82 -3.53
CA SER A 53 -42.21 20.10 -2.33
C SER A 53 -41.77 18.63 -2.36
N VAL A 54 -41.88 17.94 -3.49
CA VAL A 54 -41.43 16.54 -3.62
C VAL A 54 -39.91 16.44 -3.48
N GLY A 55 -39.14 17.36 -4.07
CA GLY A 55 -37.69 17.41 -3.91
C GLY A 55 -37.25 17.60 -2.45
N PHE A 56 -37.90 18.51 -1.72
CA PHE A 56 -37.65 18.70 -0.28
C PHE A 56 -37.99 17.45 0.55
N LEU A 57 -39.06 16.74 0.21
CA LEU A 57 -39.44 15.49 0.89
C LEU A 57 -38.39 14.38 0.67
N VAL A 58 -37.91 14.22 -0.56
CA VAL A 58 -36.85 13.23 -0.88
C VAL A 58 -35.55 13.57 -0.16
N VAL A 59 -35.13 14.85 -0.17
CA VAL A 59 -33.92 15.29 0.55
C VAL A 59 -34.07 15.09 2.05
N SER A 60 -35.24 15.39 2.61
CA SER A 60 -35.52 15.15 4.04
C SER A 60 -35.45 13.67 4.40
N LEU A 61 -35.99 12.78 3.57
CA LEU A 61 -35.90 11.33 3.76
C LEU A 61 -34.45 10.83 3.73
N LEU A 62 -33.63 11.32 2.79
CA LEU A 62 -32.21 10.98 2.71
C LEU A 62 -31.45 11.45 3.96
N ILE A 63 -31.73 12.65 4.47
CA ILE A 63 -31.13 13.17 5.70
C ILE A 63 -31.50 12.29 6.90
N LEU A 64 -32.77 11.88 7.02
CA LEU A 64 -33.21 10.99 8.09
C LEU A 64 -32.54 9.61 8.01
N LEU A 65 -32.35 9.06 6.80
CA LEU A 65 -31.59 7.82 6.59
C LEU A 65 -30.12 7.97 7.02
N CYS A 66 -29.48 9.08 6.68
CA CYS A 66 -28.12 9.37 7.13
C CYS A 66 -28.03 9.50 8.65
N LEU A 67 -28.95 10.24 9.28
CA LEU A 67 -28.95 10.44 10.74
C LEU A 67 -29.18 9.13 11.51
N THR A 68 -30.09 8.29 11.03
CA THR A 68 -30.32 6.96 11.64
C THR A 68 -29.11 6.04 11.46
N GLY A 69 -28.47 6.04 10.28
CA GLY A 69 -27.24 5.30 10.04
C GLY A 69 -26.08 5.73 10.95
N VAL A 70 -25.87 7.04 11.11
CA VAL A 70 -24.85 7.60 12.01
C VAL A 70 -25.18 7.26 13.46
N GLY A 71 -26.43 7.39 13.87
CA GLY A 71 -26.88 7.06 15.22
C GLY A 71 -26.66 5.60 15.58
N LEU A 72 -27.01 4.67 14.69
CA LEU A 72 -26.74 3.24 14.87
C LEU A 72 -25.24 2.93 14.92
N SER A 73 -24.45 3.58 14.06
CA SER A 73 -22.99 3.41 14.05
C SER A 73 -22.37 3.89 15.36
N MET A 74 -22.77 5.07 15.84
CA MET A 74 -22.27 5.63 17.09
C MET A 74 -22.71 4.79 18.30
N PHE A 75 -23.93 4.25 18.29
CA PHE A 75 -24.41 3.32 19.31
C PHE A 75 -23.61 2.01 19.35
N GLN A 76 -23.29 1.43 18.19
CA GLN A 76 -22.45 0.23 18.12
C GLN A 76 -21.03 0.51 18.64
N ILE A 77 -20.42 1.64 18.26
CA ILE A 77 -19.10 2.04 18.75
C ILE A 77 -19.14 2.23 20.27
N PHE A 78 -20.15 2.93 20.80
CA PHE A 78 -20.27 3.14 22.24
C PHE A 78 -20.47 1.83 23.01
N ARG A 79 -21.28 0.91 22.48
CA ARG A 79 -21.48 -0.41 23.06
C ARG A 79 -20.17 -1.21 23.07
N LEU A 80 -19.43 -1.21 21.97
CA LEU A 80 -18.13 -1.88 21.87
C LEU A 80 -17.10 -1.27 22.83
N GLN A 81 -17.07 0.06 22.95
CA GLN A 81 -16.19 0.73 23.91
C GLN A 81 -16.56 0.37 25.36
N LYS A 82 -17.84 0.19 25.68
CA LYS A 82 -18.28 -0.25 27.00
C LYS A 82 -17.86 -1.69 27.30
N GLU A 83 -18.03 -2.61 26.35
CA GLU A 83 -17.56 -3.99 26.52
C GLU A 83 -16.02 -4.04 26.65
N LEU A 84 -15.28 -3.24 25.87
CA LEU A 84 -13.83 -3.11 26.00
C LEU A 84 -13.40 -2.53 27.36
N ALA A 85 -14.11 -1.53 27.89
CA ALA A 85 -13.82 -0.97 29.20
C ALA A 85 -14.05 -1.99 30.33
N GLN A 86 -15.14 -2.76 30.25
CA GLN A 86 -15.41 -3.85 31.19
C GLN A 86 -14.36 -4.96 31.11
N LEU A 87 -13.94 -5.33 29.90
CA LEU A 87 -12.87 -6.31 29.71
C LEU A 87 -11.50 -5.80 30.20
N ARG A 88 -11.21 -4.50 30.03
CA ARG A 88 -9.99 -3.87 30.56
C ARG A 88 -9.99 -3.88 32.09
N GLU A 89 -11.13 -3.60 32.72
CA GLU A 89 -11.29 -3.60 34.17
C GLU A 89 -11.19 -5.03 34.74
N SER A 90 -11.82 -6.02 34.10
CA SER A 90 -11.71 -7.42 34.51
C SER A 90 -10.29 -7.98 34.31
N ALA A 91 -9.62 -7.62 33.21
CA ALA A 91 -8.26 -8.05 32.92
C ALA A 91 -7.21 -7.33 33.81
N SER A 92 -7.54 -6.17 34.39
CA SER A 92 -6.66 -5.53 35.39
C SER A 92 -6.68 -6.22 36.76
N THR A 93 -7.73 -7.02 37.04
CA THR A 93 -7.88 -7.76 38.31
C THR A 93 -7.30 -9.18 38.23
N GLU A 94 -6.92 -9.65 37.04
CA GLU A 94 -6.34 -10.98 36.83
C GLU A 94 -5.06 -10.86 36.01
N HIS A 95 -3.93 -11.26 36.60
CA HIS A 95 -2.57 -11.14 36.06
C HIS A 95 -2.47 -11.66 34.60
N ILE A 96 -2.42 -10.75 33.63
CA ILE A 96 -2.39 -11.09 32.19
C ILE A 96 -0.96 -11.49 31.75
N PRO A 97 -0.78 -12.64 31.08
CA PRO A 97 0.49 -13.04 30.48
C PRO A 97 0.84 -12.21 29.23
N PRO A 98 2.14 -12.10 28.87
CA PRO A 98 2.71 -11.08 27.97
C PRO A 98 2.34 -11.17 26.47
N ALA A 99 1.32 -11.94 26.10
CA ALA A 99 0.98 -12.19 24.69
C ALA A 99 0.00 -11.17 24.07
N LEU A 100 -0.63 -10.30 24.86
CA LEU A 100 -1.70 -9.40 24.37
C LEU A 100 -1.22 -7.97 24.06
N GLU A 101 -0.07 -7.53 24.58
CA GLU A 101 0.45 -6.17 24.35
C GLU A 101 0.90 -5.88 22.91
N LYS A 102 1.10 -6.91 22.05
CA LYS A 102 1.66 -6.72 20.70
C LYS A 102 0.68 -6.30 19.60
N LEU A 103 -0.60 -6.04 19.91
CA LEU A 103 -1.63 -5.73 18.90
C LEU A 103 -2.26 -4.34 19.01
N ILE A 104 -1.87 -3.52 19.99
CA ILE A 104 -2.36 -2.14 20.12
C ILE A 104 -1.20 -1.21 19.79
N GLY A 105 -1.27 -0.61 18.59
CA GLY A 105 -0.43 0.53 18.27
C GLY A 105 -0.84 1.69 19.18
N GLU A 106 0.04 2.07 20.09
CA GLU A 106 -0.09 3.27 20.91
C GLU A 106 1.22 4.07 20.80
N ASP A 107 1.01 5.38 20.71
CA ASP A 107 1.84 6.41 20.13
C ASP A 107 2.98 6.86 21.06
N THR A 108 4.09 7.25 20.45
CA THR A 108 5.19 8.10 20.98
C THR A 108 5.43 8.12 22.49
N LEU A 109 6.25 7.20 22.98
CA LEU A 109 7.10 7.47 24.14
C LEU A 109 8.45 6.85 23.82
N TRP A 110 9.48 7.70 23.74
CA TRP A 110 10.86 7.43 23.35
C TRP A 110 11.33 6.03 23.79
N ILE A 111 11.06 5.04 22.95
CA ILE A 111 11.69 3.73 23.05
C ILE A 111 13.15 4.06 22.76
N GLN A 112 13.92 4.02 23.83
CA GLN A 112 15.35 3.87 23.80
C GLN A 112 15.59 2.53 23.10
N PHE A 113 15.49 2.53 21.77
CA PHE A 113 15.67 1.37 20.92
C PHE A 113 17.11 0.94 21.13
N THR A 114 17.30 -0.02 22.04
CA THR A 114 18.23 -1.10 21.72
C THR A 114 17.71 -1.68 20.41
N THR A 115 18.56 -1.56 19.41
CA THR A 115 18.23 -1.56 17.99
C THR A 115 17.27 -2.70 17.60
N PRO A 116 16.20 -2.43 16.81
CA PRO A 116 15.33 -3.49 16.33
C PRO A 116 16.15 -4.40 15.43
N LEU A 117 16.27 -5.65 15.87
CA LEU A 117 17.18 -6.64 15.29
C LEU A 117 16.56 -7.23 14.03
N TRP A 118 16.56 -6.50 12.93
CA TRP A 118 15.95 -6.92 11.67
C TRP A 118 17.04 -7.11 10.61
N PHE A 119 16.84 -8.10 9.74
CA PHE A 119 17.85 -8.49 8.77
C PHE A 119 17.22 -8.84 7.43
N TRP A 120 17.69 -8.24 6.35
CA TRP A 120 17.32 -8.60 4.97
C TRP A 120 18.60 -8.72 4.16
N LEU A 121 18.61 -9.68 3.24
CA LEU A 121 19.78 -10.05 2.47
C LEU A 121 19.41 -10.33 1.04
N SER A 122 20.15 -9.78 0.10
CA SER A 122 20.06 -10.18 -1.31
C SER A 122 21.09 -11.27 -1.61
N GLY A 123 20.75 -12.32 -2.35
CA GLY A 123 21.74 -13.37 -2.63
C GLY A 123 22.82 -12.91 -3.62
N ASN A 124 24.05 -13.39 -3.47
CA ASN A 124 25.19 -12.99 -4.31
C ASN A 124 25.21 -13.71 -5.68
N PRO A 125 25.08 -13.00 -6.82
CA PRO A 125 25.02 -13.61 -8.15
C PRO A 125 26.36 -14.20 -8.63
N LYS A 126 27.49 -13.90 -8.00
CA LYS A 126 28.82 -14.38 -8.41
C LYS A 126 29.21 -15.71 -7.77
N GLN A 127 28.40 -16.23 -6.84
CA GLN A 127 28.74 -17.42 -6.08
C GLN A 127 28.59 -18.72 -6.89
N GLN A 128 29.51 -19.67 -6.66
CA GLN A 128 29.47 -21.01 -7.24
C GLN A 128 29.26 -22.13 -6.19
N ASP A 129 29.59 -21.89 -4.92
CA ASP A 129 29.54 -22.89 -3.85
C ASP A 129 28.39 -22.67 -2.86
N LEU A 130 28.07 -23.66 -2.03
CA LEU A 130 27.05 -23.60 -0.97
C LEU A 130 27.72 -23.43 0.41
N PRO A 131 27.04 -22.87 1.42
CA PRO A 131 25.67 -22.30 1.44
C PRO A 131 25.53 -20.99 0.67
N LEU A 132 24.30 -20.48 0.49
CA LEU A 132 24.06 -19.20 -0.17
C LEU A 132 24.78 -18.05 0.56
N GLU A 133 25.57 -17.27 -0.17
CA GLU A 133 26.07 -15.97 0.29
C GLU A 133 25.07 -14.87 -0.02
N TRP A 134 25.13 -13.88 0.84
CA TRP A 134 24.16 -12.83 1.01
C TRP A 134 24.87 -11.48 1.13
N GLU A 135 24.30 -10.47 0.49
CA GLU A 135 24.73 -9.07 0.52
C GLU A 135 24.16 -8.38 1.78
N PRO A 136 25.02 -8.01 2.75
CA PRO A 136 24.56 -7.55 4.07
C PRO A 136 24.21 -6.06 4.17
N VAL A 137 24.69 -5.21 3.26
CA VAL A 137 24.66 -3.75 3.47
C VAL A 137 24.03 -2.99 2.29
N SER A 138 24.05 -3.57 1.09
CA SER A 138 23.59 -2.87 -0.12
C SER A 138 22.12 -3.16 -0.46
N GLY A 139 21.44 -2.21 -1.13
CA GLY A 139 20.05 -2.40 -1.58
C GLY A 139 19.04 -2.29 -0.45
N HIS A 140 18.07 -3.22 -0.36
CA HIS A 140 17.18 -3.29 0.83
C HIS A 140 17.79 -4.07 2.00
N ALA A 141 19.07 -4.45 1.93
CA ALA A 141 19.74 -5.21 2.98
C ALA A 141 20.17 -4.31 4.13
N PHE A 142 20.00 -4.81 5.34
CA PHE A 142 20.48 -4.11 6.52
C PHE A 142 20.74 -5.07 7.67
N THR A 143 21.66 -4.67 8.54
CA THR A 143 22.09 -5.42 9.70
C THR A 143 21.95 -4.56 10.95
N ALA A 144 21.07 -4.94 11.87
CA ALA A 144 20.97 -4.31 13.18
C ALA A 144 21.18 -5.36 14.26
N GLY A 145 22.30 -5.29 15.00
CA GLY A 145 22.64 -6.17 16.12
C GLY A 145 22.88 -7.65 15.82
N ILE A 146 22.74 -8.12 14.57
CA ILE A 146 23.15 -9.46 14.10
C ILE A 146 24.40 -9.31 13.25
N GLN A 147 25.39 -10.17 13.46
CA GLN A 147 26.58 -10.20 12.63
C GLN A 147 26.41 -11.16 11.46
N TYR A 148 26.88 -10.76 10.28
CA TYR A 148 27.01 -11.64 9.14
C TYR A 148 28.46 -12.08 8.98
N ARG A 149 28.71 -13.40 9.09
CA ARG A 149 30.06 -13.98 9.01
C ARG A 149 29.98 -15.36 8.38
N ASN A 150 30.95 -15.68 7.52
CA ASN A 150 31.08 -17.00 6.90
C ASN A 150 29.77 -17.49 6.23
N GLN A 151 29.11 -16.62 5.46
CA GLN A 151 27.86 -16.94 4.75
C GLN A 151 26.69 -17.29 5.68
N GLY A 152 26.69 -16.78 6.91
CA GLY A 152 25.63 -17.03 7.88
C GLY A 152 25.36 -15.87 8.82
N LEU A 153 24.16 -15.89 9.39
CA LEU A 153 23.71 -14.96 10.42
C LEU A 153 24.08 -15.49 11.79
N VAL A 154 24.94 -14.77 12.49
CA VAL A 154 25.43 -15.15 13.82
C VAL A 154 24.58 -14.46 14.88
N ILE A 155 23.99 -15.27 15.75
CA ILE A 155 23.17 -14.83 16.85
C ILE A 155 24.06 -14.35 18.00
N ASN A 156 23.87 -13.10 18.39
CA ASN A 156 24.63 -12.46 19.46
C ASN A 156 23.96 -12.61 20.83
N GLU A 157 22.65 -12.88 20.87
CA GLU A 157 21.89 -12.99 22.11
C GLU A 157 20.98 -14.22 22.08
N THR A 158 20.92 -14.97 23.17
CA THR A 158 19.98 -16.10 23.26
C THR A 158 18.55 -15.56 23.33
N GLY A 159 17.63 -16.16 22.56
CA GLY A 159 16.25 -15.66 22.48
C GLY A 159 15.34 -16.46 21.56
N LEU A 160 14.10 -15.98 21.42
CA LEU A 160 13.14 -16.49 20.45
C LEU A 160 13.20 -15.63 19.20
N TYR A 161 13.40 -16.26 18.05
CA TYR A 161 13.62 -15.59 16.78
C TYR A 161 12.63 -16.09 15.73
N PHE A 162 12.04 -15.17 14.98
CA PHE A 162 11.36 -15.51 13.75
C PHE A 162 12.37 -15.51 12.61
N VAL A 163 12.58 -16.67 11.99
CA VAL A 163 13.52 -16.87 10.90
C VAL A 163 12.72 -17.05 9.62
N TYR A 164 13.07 -16.34 8.55
CA TYR A 164 12.41 -16.47 7.26
C TYR A 164 13.41 -16.50 6.10
N SER A 165 13.08 -17.25 5.06
CA SER A 165 13.82 -17.27 3.81
C SER A 165 12.89 -17.43 2.63
N ASN A 166 13.19 -16.72 1.55
CA ASN A 166 12.50 -16.82 0.29
C ASN A 166 13.53 -17.11 -0.80
N VAL A 167 13.26 -18.09 -1.65
CA VAL A 167 14.10 -18.45 -2.80
C VAL A 167 13.23 -18.59 -4.02
N LEU A 168 13.59 -17.89 -5.10
CA LEU A 168 12.98 -18.12 -6.41
C LEU A 168 13.87 -19.02 -7.26
N PHE A 169 13.37 -20.21 -7.55
CA PHE A 169 13.94 -21.10 -8.57
C PHE A 169 13.39 -20.74 -9.94
N ARG A 170 14.24 -20.73 -10.97
CA ARG A 170 13.87 -20.54 -12.36
C ARG A 170 14.80 -21.31 -13.29
N GLY A 171 14.29 -21.71 -14.44
CA GLY A 171 15.09 -22.41 -15.46
C GLY A 171 14.46 -22.28 -16.84
N SER A 172 15.29 -22.35 -17.88
CA SER A 172 14.84 -22.37 -19.26
C SER A 172 14.33 -23.76 -19.69
N THR A 173 14.94 -24.81 -19.14
CA THR A 173 14.58 -26.21 -19.40
C THR A 173 14.05 -26.88 -18.13
N CYS A 174 12.96 -27.62 -18.28
CA CYS A 174 12.40 -28.42 -17.20
C CYS A 174 13.22 -29.70 -17.00
N THR A 175 13.60 -29.99 -15.76
CA THR A 175 14.35 -31.18 -15.36
C THR A 175 13.63 -31.87 -14.20
N SER A 176 13.73 -33.19 -14.10
CA SER A 176 13.06 -33.98 -13.04
C SER A 176 13.85 -34.02 -11.72
N GLN A 177 14.88 -33.19 -11.57
CA GLN A 177 15.66 -33.10 -10.34
C GLN A 177 14.82 -32.54 -9.19
N VAL A 178 15.24 -32.72 -7.94
CA VAL A 178 14.52 -32.15 -6.80
C VAL A 178 14.99 -30.73 -6.53
N LEU A 179 14.06 -29.78 -6.35
CA LEU A 179 14.39 -28.48 -5.78
C LEU A 179 14.32 -28.59 -4.27
N ALA A 180 15.43 -28.30 -3.60
CA ALA A 180 15.47 -28.24 -2.15
C ALA A 180 15.82 -26.82 -1.72
N HIS A 181 15.15 -26.34 -0.68
CA HIS A 181 15.44 -25.10 0.02
C HIS A 181 15.47 -25.43 1.51
N VAL A 182 16.62 -25.21 2.16
CA VAL A 182 16.88 -25.68 3.52
C VAL A 182 17.49 -24.55 4.33
N VAL A 183 16.89 -24.23 5.46
CA VAL A 183 17.49 -23.36 6.48
C VAL A 183 18.00 -24.25 7.61
N TYR A 184 19.26 -24.11 7.95
CA TYR A 184 19.90 -24.89 9.01
C TYR A 184 20.73 -24.00 9.92
N LYS A 185 21.01 -24.48 11.13
CA LYS A 185 21.91 -23.83 12.08
C LYS A 185 23.14 -24.67 12.39
N LYS A 186 24.23 -24.00 12.74
CA LYS A 186 25.47 -24.57 13.29
C LYS A 186 25.82 -23.83 14.56
N ASN A 187 26.33 -24.52 15.57
CA ASN A 187 26.84 -23.89 16.79
C ASN A 187 28.24 -24.45 17.08
N PRO A 188 29.24 -23.62 17.38
CA PRO A 188 30.59 -24.10 17.74
C PRO A 188 30.61 -25.10 18.91
N ALA A 189 29.67 -24.99 19.85
CA ALA A 189 29.55 -25.88 21.01
C ALA A 189 28.90 -27.24 20.71
N SER A 190 28.26 -27.42 19.56
CA SER A 190 27.62 -28.69 19.19
C SER A 190 28.08 -29.12 17.79
N PRO A 191 28.77 -30.27 17.65
CA PRO A 191 29.22 -30.73 16.36
C PRO A 191 28.03 -31.08 15.46
N GLY A 192 28.06 -30.59 14.22
CA GLY A 192 27.05 -30.86 13.20
C GLY A 192 26.14 -29.67 12.87
N SER A 193 25.37 -29.83 11.79
CA SER A 193 24.36 -28.86 11.36
C SER A 193 22.96 -29.40 11.67
N GLN A 194 22.11 -28.57 12.27
CA GLN A 194 20.71 -28.90 12.56
C GLN A 194 19.79 -28.20 11.55
N VAL A 195 18.98 -28.97 10.83
CA VAL A 195 17.96 -28.41 9.93
C VAL A 195 16.83 -27.80 10.75
N LEU A 196 16.48 -26.55 10.44
CA LEU A 196 15.38 -25.82 11.07
C LEU A 196 14.12 -25.88 10.21
N MET A 197 14.28 -25.62 8.92
CA MET A 197 13.18 -25.58 7.96
C MET A 197 13.63 -26.17 6.62
N GLN A 198 12.73 -26.86 5.93
CA GLN A 198 13.00 -27.43 4.63
C GLN A 198 11.74 -27.46 3.76
N ASP A 199 11.90 -27.05 2.50
CA ASP A 199 10.94 -27.25 1.43
C ASP A 199 11.59 -28.08 0.31
N LYS A 200 10.83 -29.04 -0.23
CA LYS A 200 11.26 -29.89 -1.35
C LYS A 200 10.16 -29.90 -2.41
N LYS A 201 10.53 -29.60 -3.65
CA LYS A 201 9.63 -29.64 -4.80
C LYS A 201 10.11 -30.66 -5.81
N ILE A 202 9.20 -31.56 -6.16
CA ILE A 202 9.29 -32.51 -7.27
C ILE A 202 8.23 -32.14 -8.31
N ASN A 203 8.41 -32.56 -9.56
CA ASN A 203 7.42 -32.37 -10.63
C ASN A 203 6.92 -30.92 -10.76
N TYR A 204 7.83 -29.97 -10.57
CA TYR A 204 7.49 -28.55 -10.47
C TYR A 204 7.24 -27.87 -11.82
N CYS A 205 7.53 -28.56 -12.92
CA CYS A 205 7.31 -28.10 -14.28
C CYS A 205 6.82 -29.27 -15.14
N ALA A 206 6.11 -28.93 -16.22
CA ALA A 206 5.65 -29.87 -17.22
C ALA A 206 6.13 -29.38 -18.59
N ASN A 207 6.59 -30.32 -19.43
CA ASN A 207 7.20 -30.08 -20.74
C ASN A 207 8.53 -29.31 -20.68
N GLN A 208 9.27 -29.25 -21.79
CA GLN A 208 10.56 -28.53 -21.89
C GLN A 208 10.40 -27.00 -21.98
N LYS A 209 9.45 -26.41 -21.24
CA LYS A 209 9.19 -24.97 -21.22
C LYS A 209 9.94 -24.29 -20.07
N MET A 210 10.13 -22.97 -20.21
CA MET A 210 10.63 -22.14 -19.13
C MET A 210 9.70 -22.21 -17.92
N TRP A 211 10.28 -22.17 -16.73
CA TRP A 211 9.55 -22.33 -15.48
C TRP A 211 10.16 -21.46 -14.37
N ALA A 212 9.33 -21.10 -13.39
CA ALA A 212 9.75 -20.42 -12.18
C ALA A 212 8.88 -20.87 -11.00
N ARG A 213 9.51 -21.10 -9.84
CA ARG A 213 8.85 -21.55 -8.61
C ARG A 213 9.48 -20.91 -7.40
N LYS A 214 8.63 -20.27 -6.59
CA LYS A 214 8.99 -19.68 -5.31
C LYS A 214 8.95 -20.73 -4.21
N SER A 215 9.88 -20.69 -3.27
CA SER A 215 9.87 -21.43 -2.01
C SER A 215 10.02 -20.44 -0.86
N TYR A 216 9.10 -20.47 0.09
CA TYR A 216 9.11 -19.60 1.26
C TYR A 216 9.10 -20.46 2.52
N LEU A 217 10.00 -20.16 3.45
CA LEU A 217 10.14 -20.79 4.76
C LEU A 217 10.07 -19.69 5.82
N GLY A 218 9.32 -19.94 6.89
CA GLY A 218 9.18 -19.00 8.00
C GLY A 218 8.66 -19.68 9.26
N ALA A 219 9.38 -19.57 10.37
CA ALA A 219 8.96 -20.14 11.65
C ALA A 219 9.73 -19.53 12.84
N LEU A 220 9.21 -19.76 14.05
CA LEU A 220 9.84 -19.37 15.31
C LEU A 220 10.81 -20.44 15.81
N PHE A 221 12.00 -20.02 16.21
CA PHE A 221 13.03 -20.88 16.79
C PHE A 221 13.66 -20.25 18.02
N LYS A 222 13.86 -21.05 19.05
CA LYS A 222 14.72 -20.68 20.17
C LYS A 222 16.17 -20.86 19.75
N LEU A 223 16.89 -19.75 19.61
CA LEU A 223 18.29 -19.73 19.17
C LEU A 223 19.18 -19.33 20.34
N ARG A 224 20.40 -19.87 20.34
CA ARG A 224 21.42 -19.57 21.34
C ARG A 224 22.44 -18.62 20.76
N GLU A 225 23.12 -17.92 21.66
CA GLU A 225 24.34 -17.17 21.31
C GLU A 225 25.32 -18.09 20.56
N MET A 226 25.98 -17.53 19.54
CA MET A 226 26.88 -18.22 18.60
C MET A 226 26.19 -19.24 17.67
N ASP A 227 24.85 -19.39 17.70
CA ASP A 227 24.16 -20.08 16.61
C ASP A 227 24.39 -19.28 15.31
N SER A 228 24.84 -19.97 14.26
CA SER A 228 25.00 -19.44 12.91
C SER A 228 23.96 -20.06 12.00
N LEU A 229 23.11 -19.24 11.39
CA LEU A 229 22.09 -19.71 10.46
C LEU A 229 22.54 -19.54 9.01
N HIS A 230 22.22 -20.55 8.20
CA HIS A 230 22.61 -20.62 6.81
C HIS A 230 21.46 -21.17 5.96
N VAL A 231 21.52 -20.87 4.67
CA VAL A 231 20.55 -21.34 3.68
C VAL A 231 21.26 -22.18 2.63
N ASN A 232 20.74 -23.38 2.39
CA ASN A 232 21.19 -24.29 1.36
C ASN A 232 20.09 -24.50 0.32
N VAL A 233 20.48 -24.66 -0.93
CA VAL A 233 19.60 -24.96 -2.05
C VAL A 233 20.13 -26.13 -2.86
N SER A 234 19.27 -26.85 -3.59
CA SER A 234 19.74 -28.01 -4.36
C SER A 234 20.68 -27.65 -5.50
N LYS A 235 20.41 -26.56 -6.24
CA LYS A 235 21.28 -26.04 -7.29
C LYS A 235 21.25 -24.52 -7.34
N ILE A 236 22.42 -23.90 -7.17
CA ILE A 236 22.58 -22.45 -7.21
C ILE A 236 22.28 -21.88 -8.59
N THR A 237 22.63 -22.59 -9.67
CA THR A 237 22.42 -22.15 -11.05
C THR A 237 20.95 -21.91 -11.43
N LEU A 238 20.02 -22.43 -10.62
CA LEU A 238 18.59 -22.23 -10.78
C LEU A 238 18.02 -21.11 -9.91
N VAL A 239 18.82 -20.52 -9.02
CA VAL A 239 18.36 -19.46 -8.13
C VAL A 239 18.39 -18.12 -8.84
N SER A 240 17.32 -17.35 -8.70
CA SER A 240 17.28 -15.95 -9.13
C SER A 240 17.77 -15.04 -8.00
N PHE A 241 18.95 -14.46 -8.15
CA PHE A 241 19.60 -13.57 -7.18
C PHE A 241 19.09 -12.13 -7.19
N GLU A 242 17.83 -11.93 -7.60
CA GLU A 242 17.23 -10.61 -7.54
C GLU A 242 16.75 -10.35 -6.11
N GLU A 243 17.06 -9.18 -5.58
CA GLU A 243 16.91 -8.87 -4.16
C GLU A 243 15.47 -9.06 -3.65
N SER A 244 14.49 -8.67 -4.46
CA SER A 244 13.06 -8.82 -4.16
C SER A 244 12.55 -10.28 -4.20
N LYS A 245 13.31 -11.19 -4.81
CA LYS A 245 12.88 -12.57 -5.11
C LYS A 245 13.55 -13.60 -4.23
N THR A 246 14.83 -13.39 -3.90
CA THR A 246 15.61 -14.30 -3.05
C THR A 246 16.23 -13.53 -1.89
N PHE A 247 15.75 -13.82 -0.68
CA PHE A 247 16.18 -13.14 0.53
C PHE A 247 16.17 -14.04 1.76
N PHE A 248 16.95 -13.67 2.77
CA PHE A 248 17.04 -14.36 4.04
C PHE A 248 17.11 -13.35 5.19
N GLY A 249 16.45 -13.66 6.29
CA GLY A 249 16.36 -12.75 7.42
C GLY A 249 15.84 -13.40 8.68
N LEU A 250 15.99 -12.66 9.78
CA LEU A 250 15.41 -13.02 11.06
C LEU A 250 15.22 -11.78 11.94
N PHE A 251 14.35 -11.90 12.94
CA PHE A 251 14.22 -10.92 14.01
C PHE A 251 13.93 -11.57 15.36
N LYS A 252 14.41 -10.93 16.44
CA LYS A 252 14.15 -11.33 17.82
C LYS A 252 12.75 -10.86 18.25
N LEU A 253 12.03 -11.69 19.01
CA LEU A 253 10.72 -11.35 19.56
C LEU A 253 10.76 -10.67 20.92
#